data_AF-A0A6G2PXL4-F1
#
_entry.id   AF-A0A6G2PXL4-F1
#
_cell.length_a   1.000
_cell.length_b   1.000
_cell.length_c   1.000
_cell.angle_alpha   90.00
_cell.angle_beta   90.00
_cell.angle_gamma   90.00
#
_symmetry.space_group_name_H-M   'P 1'
#
loop_
_entity.id
_entity.type
_entity.pdbx_description
1 polymer ?
#
loop_
_entity_poly.entity_id
_entity_poly.type
_entity_poly.pdbx_seq_one_letter_code
_entity_poly.pdbx_strand_id
1 'polypeptide(L)'
;MRKTVLVPVSKLFCDAHIARDGSEVEATSSLKLGKDTWHLCLEHDVSFGRYLCDALGAPSEDEVTQADPEPVPVVEPVSEPEPEPEAVPVVESDPEPVRSVMIAGEVPGYDWEDAREAVRNLGYEVVGRADETTCLLILGEGGDRNGTKLRDASERNIPVMDVRKPGRFKSAVRSGELVGGDLLPDPAKMDRPGMSERERNRAVRAWARENGYAVPAKGRIPMHVRHGFELAHRDVSEGKVAAA
;
A
#
# COMPACT_ATOMS: atom_id res chain seq x y z
N MET A 1 43.48 -23.01 -43.66
CA MET A 1 42.28 -23.66 -43.10
C MET A 1 41.49 -22.59 -42.35
N ARG A 2 40.28 -22.22 -42.82
CA ARG A 2 39.45 -21.20 -42.16
C ARG A 2 38.70 -21.86 -41.00
N LYS A 3 38.96 -21.41 -39.76
CA LYS A 3 38.19 -21.83 -38.57
C LYS A 3 36.86 -21.11 -38.59
N THR A 4 35.78 -21.82 -38.89
CA THR A 4 34.41 -21.37 -38.63
C THR A 4 34.20 -21.39 -37.12
N VAL A 5 34.08 -20.20 -36.51
CA VAL A 5 33.71 -20.06 -35.10
C VAL A 5 32.19 -20.08 -35.05
N LEU A 6 31.61 -21.12 -34.43
CA LEU A 6 30.20 -21.16 -34.11
C LEU A 6 29.98 -20.29 -32.88
N VAL A 7 29.43 -19.10 -33.08
CA VAL A 7 28.99 -18.24 -31.98
C VAL A 7 27.56 -18.67 -31.61
N PRO A 8 27.31 -19.15 -30.38
CA PRO A 8 25.96 -19.43 -29.94
C PRO A 8 25.18 -18.11 -29.86
N VAL A 9 24.13 -18.00 -30.66
CA VAL A 9 23.20 -16.87 -30.58
C VAL A 9 22.24 -17.17 -29.43
N SER A 10 22.44 -16.52 -28.28
CA SER A 10 21.46 -16.49 -27.21
C SER A 10 20.26 -15.69 -27.70
N LYS A 11 19.14 -16.37 -28.00
CA LYS A 11 17.89 -15.69 -28.31
C LYS A 11 17.33 -15.08 -27.03
N LEU A 12 17.07 -13.79 -27.06
CA LEU A 12 16.35 -13.08 -26.01
C LEU A 12 14.87 -13.06 -26.39
N PHE A 13 13.99 -13.32 -25.44
CA PHE A 13 12.54 -13.37 -25.66
C PHE A 13 11.86 -12.12 -25.11
N CYS A 14 10.70 -11.81 -25.66
CA CYS A 14 9.91 -10.65 -25.32
C CYS A 14 9.19 -10.86 -23.97
N ASP A 15 9.60 -10.11 -22.96
CA ASP A 15 9.07 -10.21 -21.60
C ASP A 15 7.56 -9.93 -21.54
N ALA A 16 7.05 -9.04 -22.40
CA ALA A 16 5.63 -8.70 -22.45
C ALA A 16 4.74 -9.87 -22.94
N HIS A 17 5.22 -10.65 -23.91
CA HIS A 17 4.52 -11.85 -24.37
C HIS A 17 4.59 -12.97 -23.32
N ILE A 18 5.76 -13.15 -22.70
CA ILE A 18 5.93 -14.10 -21.59
C ILE A 18 4.97 -13.77 -20.44
N ALA A 19 4.85 -12.48 -20.07
CA ALA A 19 3.96 -12.05 -18.98
C ALA A 19 2.47 -12.13 -19.35
N ARG A 20 2.09 -11.86 -20.61
CA ARG A 20 0.69 -11.81 -21.05
C ARG A 20 0.09 -13.20 -21.26
N ASP A 21 0.77 -14.05 -22.03
CA ASP A 21 0.24 -15.34 -22.50
C ASP A 21 1.30 -16.46 -22.50
N GLY A 22 2.52 -16.19 -22.03
CA GLY A 22 3.61 -17.16 -21.99
C GLY A 22 4.25 -17.44 -23.35
N SER A 23 3.93 -16.67 -24.39
CA SER A 23 4.50 -16.90 -25.71
C SER A 23 5.94 -16.42 -25.84
N GLU A 24 6.75 -17.21 -26.53
CA GLU A 24 8.17 -16.94 -26.79
C GLU A 24 8.32 -16.21 -28.13
N VAL A 25 8.21 -14.88 -28.09
CA VAL A 25 8.47 -14.01 -29.25
C VAL A 25 9.89 -13.45 -29.14
N GLU A 26 10.66 -13.42 -30.22
CA GLU A 26 12.03 -12.89 -30.21
C GLU A 26 12.04 -11.38 -29.88
N ALA A 27 12.87 -10.99 -28.92
CA ALA A 27 13.07 -9.60 -28.56
C ALA A 27 14.01 -8.93 -29.57
N THR A 28 13.61 -7.75 -30.03
CA THR A 28 14.36 -6.94 -30.98
C THR A 28 14.97 -5.70 -30.33
N SER A 29 14.47 -5.30 -29.16
CA SER A 29 14.96 -4.15 -28.39
C SER A 29 15.11 -4.49 -26.91
N SER A 30 15.87 -3.64 -26.20
CA SER A 30 15.95 -3.66 -24.74
C SER A 30 15.63 -2.27 -24.21
N LEU A 31 14.63 -2.17 -23.34
CA LEU A 31 14.23 -0.95 -22.65
C LEU A 31 14.80 -0.97 -21.23
N LYS A 32 15.40 0.14 -20.79
CA LYS A 32 15.97 0.26 -19.45
C LYS A 32 15.33 1.42 -18.69
N LEU A 33 14.91 1.17 -17.45
CA LEU A 33 14.44 2.20 -16.52
C LEU A 33 15.12 1.98 -15.17
N GLY A 34 16.06 2.86 -14.83
CA GLY A 34 16.87 2.71 -13.62
C GLY A 34 17.70 1.42 -13.63
N LYS A 35 17.38 0.49 -12.73
CA LYS A 35 18.07 -0.80 -12.60
C LYS A 35 17.42 -1.93 -13.39
N ASP A 36 16.20 -1.72 -13.87
CA ASP A 36 15.42 -2.74 -14.54
C ASP A 36 15.62 -2.68 -16.05
N THR A 37 15.68 -3.87 -16.67
CA THR A 37 15.85 -4.03 -18.11
C THR A 37 14.78 -5.00 -18.62
N TRP A 38 14.02 -4.59 -19.63
CA TRP A 38 13.03 -5.42 -20.32
C TRP A 38 13.45 -5.66 -21.77
N HIS A 39 13.32 -6.89 -22.23
CA HIS A 39 13.53 -7.29 -23.62
C HIS A 39 12.17 -7.32 -24.34
N LEU A 40 12.02 -6.52 -25.40
CA LEU A 40 10.74 -6.32 -26.07
C LEU A 40 10.84 -6.61 -27.56
N CYS A 41 9.75 -7.13 -28.15
CA CYS A 41 9.56 -7.10 -29.58
C CYS A 41 9.15 -5.69 -30.04
N LEU A 42 9.31 -5.38 -31.32
CA LEU A 42 9.03 -4.06 -31.89
C LEU A 42 7.65 -3.49 -31.52
N GLU A 43 6.61 -4.33 -31.50
CA GLU A 43 5.25 -3.90 -31.17
C GLU A 43 5.13 -3.42 -29.71
N HIS A 44 5.71 -4.20 -28.79
CA HIS A 44 5.70 -3.85 -27.37
C HIS A 44 6.65 -2.71 -27.06
N ASP A 45 7.79 -2.61 -27.74
CA ASP A 45 8.72 -1.48 -27.61
C ASP A 45 8.01 -0.14 -27.90
N VAL A 46 7.30 -0.06 -29.03
CA VAL A 46 6.56 1.14 -29.42
C VAL A 46 5.41 1.44 -28.46
N SER A 47 4.69 0.40 -28.02
CA SER A 47 3.54 0.55 -27.12
C SER A 47 3.98 1.00 -25.72
N PHE A 48 5.01 0.36 -25.16
CA PHE A 48 5.59 0.74 -23.86
C PHE A 48 6.26 2.11 -23.91
N GLY A 49 6.98 2.43 -24.99
CA GLY A 49 7.58 3.75 -25.18
C GLY A 49 6.55 4.87 -25.17
N ARG A 50 5.41 4.69 -25.86
CA ARG A 50 4.29 5.65 -25.81
C ARG A 50 3.72 5.80 -24.42
N TYR A 51 3.46 4.68 -23.73
CA TYR A 51 2.95 4.71 -22.37
C TYR A 51 3.90 5.44 -21.41
N LEU A 52 5.21 5.22 -21.54
CA LEU A 52 6.22 5.91 -20.73
C LEU A 52 6.26 7.42 -21.03
N CYS A 53 6.23 7.82 -22.30
CA CYS A 53 6.13 9.24 -22.65
C CYS A 53 4.84 9.88 -22.12
N ASP A 54 3.72 9.17 -22.14
CA ASP A 54 2.45 9.67 -21.60
C ASP A 54 2.47 9.77 -20.07
N ALA A 55 3.14 8.83 -19.39
CA ALA A 55 3.20 8.75 -17.94
C ALA A 55 4.24 9.70 -17.31
N LEU A 56 5.42 9.81 -17.94
CA LEU A 56 6.56 10.59 -17.45
C LEU A 56 6.67 11.97 -18.10
N GLY A 57 5.92 12.21 -19.17
CA GLY A 57 6.10 13.36 -20.05
C GLY A 57 7.08 13.05 -21.18
N ALA A 58 6.84 13.63 -22.36
CA ALA A 58 7.80 13.53 -23.45
C ALA A 58 9.08 14.28 -23.08
N PRO A 59 10.27 13.70 -23.28
CA PRO A 59 11.51 14.45 -23.14
C PRO A 59 11.46 15.61 -24.14
N SER A 60 11.65 16.84 -23.67
CA SER A 60 11.87 17.98 -24.55
C SER A 60 13.09 17.68 -25.42
N GLU A 61 13.02 18.00 -26.71
CA GLU A 61 14.07 17.71 -27.71
C GLU A 61 15.44 18.35 -27.37
N ASP A 62 15.52 19.15 -26.29
CA ASP A 62 16.73 19.80 -25.79
C ASP A 62 17.67 18.92 -24.94
N GLU A 63 17.30 17.69 -24.55
CA GLU A 63 18.14 16.81 -23.71
C GLU A 63 18.52 15.47 -24.36
N VAL A 64 18.89 15.48 -25.65
CA VAL A 64 19.68 14.37 -26.22
C VAL A 64 21.16 14.72 -26.13
N THR A 65 21.71 14.76 -24.92
CA THR A 65 23.16 14.74 -24.73
C THR A 65 23.64 13.33 -25.07
N GLN A 66 24.19 13.16 -26.27
CA GLN A 66 25.00 12.00 -26.61
C GLN A 66 26.12 11.88 -25.58
N ALA A 67 26.01 10.89 -24.70
CA ALA A 67 27.12 10.47 -23.86
C ALA A 67 28.15 9.77 -24.75
N ASP A 68 29.09 10.56 -25.25
CA ASP A 68 30.35 10.09 -25.85
C ASP A 68 31.17 9.40 -24.75
N PRO A 69 31.71 8.18 -24.96
CA PRO A 69 32.50 7.51 -23.94
C PRO A 69 33.87 8.22 -23.79
N GLU A 70 34.04 8.96 -22.70
CA GLU A 70 35.33 9.59 -22.37
C GLU A 70 36.45 8.54 -22.20
N PRO A 71 37.63 8.76 -22.80
CA PRO A 71 38.77 7.85 -22.68
C PRO A 71 39.47 8.03 -21.34
N VAL A 72 39.79 6.88 -20.74
CA VAL A 72 40.52 6.71 -19.47
C VAL A 72 41.88 7.44 -19.51
N PRO A 73 42.16 8.41 -18.62
CA PRO A 73 43.51 8.90 -18.45
C PRO A 73 44.30 8.00 -17.50
N VAL A 74 45.40 7.49 -18.04
CA VAL A 74 46.50 6.84 -17.31
C VAL A 74 47.12 7.86 -16.34
N VAL A 75 47.18 7.53 -15.05
CA VAL A 75 47.96 8.29 -14.07
C VAL A 75 48.92 7.34 -13.37
N GLU A 76 50.22 7.56 -13.62
CA GLU A 76 51.34 6.93 -12.91
C GLU A 76 51.48 7.50 -11.47
N PRO A 77 52.11 6.75 -10.56
CA PRO A 77 52.08 7.04 -9.12
C PRO A 77 53.18 8.02 -8.72
N VAL A 78 52.97 8.78 -7.64
CA VAL A 78 53.95 9.22 -6.61
C VAL A 78 53.45 10.48 -5.90
N SER A 79 53.19 10.38 -4.58
CA SER A 79 53.81 11.20 -3.52
C SER A 79 53.03 11.07 -2.19
N GLU A 80 53.81 11.15 -1.11
CA GLU A 80 53.56 10.86 0.31
C GLU A 80 52.40 11.61 1.01
N PRO A 81 51.97 11.13 2.21
CA PRO A 81 50.78 11.61 2.89
C PRO A 81 51.06 12.85 3.78
N GLU A 82 50.27 13.90 3.58
CA GLU A 82 50.16 15.05 4.48
C GLU A 82 48.87 14.96 5.35
N PRO A 83 48.84 15.64 6.50
CA PRO A 83 48.22 15.15 7.73
C PRO A 83 46.70 15.27 7.76
N GLU A 84 46.10 14.34 8.50
CA GLU A 84 44.66 14.23 8.79
C GLU A 84 44.06 15.58 9.22
N PRO A 85 43.06 16.11 8.50
CA PRO A 85 42.27 17.22 9.02
C PRO A 85 41.42 16.69 10.19
N GLU A 86 41.58 17.33 11.35
CA GLU A 86 40.73 17.16 12.51
C GLU A 86 39.26 17.12 12.08
N ALA A 87 38.62 15.98 12.35
CA ALA A 87 37.21 15.78 12.12
C ALA A 87 36.41 16.80 12.92
N VAL A 88 35.97 17.86 12.25
CA VAL A 88 34.80 18.61 12.66
C VAL A 88 33.67 17.58 12.83
N PRO A 89 33.05 17.48 14.02
CA PRO A 89 31.93 16.57 14.20
C PRO A 89 30.86 17.01 13.20
N VAL A 90 30.60 16.14 12.22
CA VAL A 90 29.41 16.21 11.38
C VAL A 90 28.25 16.14 12.37
N VAL A 91 27.65 17.29 12.63
CA VAL A 91 26.37 17.36 13.31
C VAL A 91 25.42 16.62 12.39
N GLU A 92 25.13 15.36 12.72
CA GLU A 92 24.03 14.61 12.12
C GLU A 92 22.79 15.46 12.34
N SER A 93 22.40 16.20 11.30
CA SER A 93 21.15 16.94 11.29
C SER A 93 20.05 15.92 11.52
N ASP A 94 19.41 15.98 12.69
CA ASP A 94 18.25 15.16 13.01
C ASP A 94 17.31 15.15 11.79
N PRO A 95 16.93 13.98 11.26
CA PRO A 95 16.06 13.91 10.10
C PRO A 95 14.77 14.68 10.41
N GLU A 96 14.38 15.59 9.53
CA GLU A 96 13.14 16.35 9.70
C GLU A 96 11.99 15.36 9.98
N PRO A 97 11.11 15.67 10.96
CA PRO A 97 10.06 14.75 11.35
C PRO A 97 9.14 14.47 10.16
N VAL A 98 9.17 13.22 9.69
CA VAL A 98 8.35 12.76 8.57
C VAL A 98 6.89 12.95 8.95
N ARG A 99 6.12 13.62 8.09
CA ARG A 99 4.70 13.85 8.32
C ARG A 99 3.97 12.52 8.27
N SER A 100 3.12 12.26 9.25
CA SER A 100 2.39 11.00 9.34
C SER A 100 0.91 11.16 8.95
N VAL A 101 0.33 10.09 8.43
CA VAL A 101 -1.05 10.02 7.92
C VAL A 101 -1.72 8.78 8.48
N MET A 102 -2.97 8.94 8.92
CA MET A 102 -3.81 7.82 9.33
C MET A 102 -4.76 7.42 8.22
N ILE A 103 -4.93 6.11 8.00
CA ILE A 103 -5.95 5.57 7.09
C ILE A 103 -7.01 4.83 7.90
N ALA A 104 -8.28 5.20 7.75
CA ALA A 104 -9.42 4.55 8.40
C ALA A 104 -10.41 4.03 7.35
N GLY A 105 -10.62 2.71 7.31
CA GLY A 105 -11.50 2.08 6.32
C GLY A 105 -10.79 1.70 5.02
N GLU A 106 -11.56 1.15 4.09
CA GLU A 106 -11.07 0.70 2.78
C GLU A 106 -11.10 1.87 1.79
N VAL A 107 -10.04 2.02 0.99
CA VAL A 107 -9.94 3.10 0.01
C VAL A 107 -10.53 2.62 -1.33
N PRO A 108 -11.56 3.27 -1.88
CA PRO A 108 -12.17 2.81 -3.12
C PRO A 108 -11.17 2.71 -4.28
N GLY A 109 -11.08 1.52 -4.86
CA GLY A 109 -10.20 1.24 -6.01
C GLY A 109 -8.73 1.01 -5.65
N TYR A 110 -8.40 0.88 -4.38
CA TYR A 110 -7.08 0.51 -3.89
C TYR A 110 -7.23 -0.62 -2.88
N ASP A 111 -6.32 -1.58 -2.91
CA ASP A 111 -6.18 -2.47 -1.77
C ASP A 111 -5.51 -1.74 -0.59
N TRP A 112 -5.50 -2.39 0.57
CA TRP A 112 -4.96 -1.80 1.78
C TRP A 112 -3.45 -1.56 1.74
N GLU A 113 -2.70 -2.38 1.01
CA GLU A 113 -1.25 -2.29 0.90
C GLU A 113 -0.87 -1.22 -0.13
N ASP A 114 -1.51 -1.21 -1.29
CA ASP A 114 -1.40 -0.20 -2.34
C ASP A 114 -1.71 1.19 -1.82
N ALA A 115 -2.78 1.35 -1.03
CA ALA A 115 -3.12 2.64 -0.44
C ALA A 115 -2.03 3.14 0.50
N ARG A 116 -1.38 2.25 1.26
CA ARG A 116 -0.27 2.59 2.16
C ARG A 116 0.99 2.93 1.39
N GLU A 117 1.31 2.14 0.38
CA GLU A 117 2.46 2.38 -0.48
C GLU A 117 2.32 3.70 -1.24
N ALA A 118 1.14 4.00 -1.78
CA ALA A 118 0.85 5.28 -2.42
C ALA A 118 1.10 6.46 -1.47
N VAL A 119 0.68 6.37 -0.21
CA VAL A 119 0.94 7.42 0.80
C VAL A 119 2.43 7.52 1.15
N ARG A 120 3.16 6.41 1.23
CA ARG A 120 4.61 6.41 1.44
C ARG A 120 5.38 7.01 0.27
N ASN A 121 4.95 6.74 -0.96
CA ASN A 121 5.55 7.30 -2.17
C ASN A 121 5.38 8.83 -2.25
N LEU A 122 4.38 9.37 -1.56
CA LEU A 122 4.19 10.82 -1.37
C LEU A 122 5.05 11.41 -0.25
N GLY A 123 5.88 10.60 0.42
CA GLY A 123 6.75 11.04 1.51
C GLY A 123 6.09 11.08 2.89
N TYR A 124 4.91 10.46 3.05
CA TYR A 124 4.21 10.39 4.34
C TYR A 124 4.39 9.03 5.02
N GLU A 125 4.47 9.03 6.35
CA GLU A 125 4.46 7.80 7.13
C GLU A 125 3.03 7.37 7.48
N VAL A 126 2.68 6.10 7.29
CA VAL A 126 1.33 5.62 7.64
C VAL A 126 1.29 5.08 9.06
N VAL A 127 0.56 5.75 9.95
CA VAL A 127 0.45 5.41 11.37
C VAL A 127 -0.90 4.83 11.75
N GLY A 128 -0.89 3.98 12.79
CA GLY A 128 -2.10 3.34 13.33
C GLY A 128 -2.85 4.20 14.34
N ARG A 129 -2.15 5.13 15.00
CA ARG A 129 -2.66 6.08 16.01
C ARG A 129 -2.13 7.47 15.69
N ALA A 130 -2.86 8.49 16.11
CA ALA A 130 -2.41 9.86 15.93
C ALA A 130 -1.25 10.17 16.89
N ASP A 131 -0.16 10.68 16.33
CA ASP A 131 0.98 11.25 17.02
C ASP A 131 1.04 12.77 16.77
N GLU A 132 2.13 13.42 17.17
CA GLU A 132 2.33 14.86 17.00
C GLU A 132 2.69 15.24 15.55
N THR A 133 3.15 14.28 14.75
CA THR A 133 3.48 14.46 13.34
C THR A 133 2.31 14.14 12.40
N THR A 134 1.18 13.67 12.95
CA THR A 134 0.00 13.28 12.17
C THR A 134 -0.69 14.51 11.61
N CYS A 135 -0.58 14.69 10.29
CA CYS A 135 -1.13 15.85 9.61
C CYS A 135 -2.49 15.57 8.94
N LEU A 136 -2.88 14.31 8.71
CA LEU A 136 -4.09 13.99 7.97
C LEU A 136 -4.73 12.65 8.38
N LEU A 137 -6.06 12.60 8.40
CA LEU A 137 -6.85 11.37 8.42
C LEU A 137 -7.52 11.12 7.06
N ILE A 138 -7.19 10.00 6.43
CA ILE A 138 -7.85 9.49 5.23
C ILE A 138 -9.02 8.60 5.65
N LEU A 139 -10.23 9.00 5.28
CA LEU A 139 -11.46 8.29 5.61
C LEU A 139 -12.03 7.57 4.40
N GLY A 140 -11.91 6.24 4.41
CA GLY A 140 -12.47 5.33 3.42
C GLY A 140 -13.81 4.72 3.83
N GLU A 141 -14.26 3.73 3.06
CA GLU A 141 -15.47 2.97 3.34
C GLU A 141 -15.33 2.19 4.66
N GLY A 142 -16.36 2.31 5.51
CA GLY A 142 -16.34 1.72 6.85
C GLY A 142 -15.38 2.40 7.83
N GLY A 143 -14.72 3.50 7.45
CA GLY A 143 -13.84 4.27 8.35
C GLY A 143 -14.58 4.94 9.50
N ASP A 144 -15.86 5.26 9.30
CA ASP A 144 -16.83 5.78 10.28
C ASP A 144 -17.00 4.86 11.50
N ARG A 145 -16.74 3.56 11.31
CA ARG A 145 -16.78 2.53 12.37
C ARG A 145 -15.55 2.57 13.27
N ASN A 146 -14.47 3.21 12.84
CA ASN A 146 -13.22 3.26 13.59
C ASN A 146 -13.24 4.43 14.58
N GLY A 147 -14.03 4.28 15.64
CA GLY A 147 -14.25 5.33 16.65
C GLY A 147 -12.97 5.79 17.36
N THR A 148 -11.93 4.96 17.46
CA THR A 148 -10.65 5.35 18.05
C THR A 148 -9.94 6.37 17.15
N LYS A 149 -9.81 6.10 15.84
CA LYS A 149 -9.12 7.03 14.92
C LYS A 149 -9.87 8.33 14.73
N LEU A 150 -11.20 8.27 14.70
CA LEU A 150 -12.05 9.48 14.61
C LEU A 150 -11.94 10.33 15.88
N ARG A 151 -11.91 9.69 17.05
CA ARG A 151 -11.70 10.40 18.32
C ARG A 151 -10.31 11.04 18.37
N ASP A 152 -9.27 10.29 18.02
CA ASP A 152 -7.89 10.79 17.99
C ASP A 152 -7.77 12.00 17.03
N ALA A 153 -8.41 11.93 15.85
CA ALA A 153 -8.45 13.04 14.90
C ALA A 153 -9.24 14.25 15.43
N SER A 154 -10.37 14.01 16.09
CA SER A 154 -11.19 15.07 16.71
C SER A 154 -10.45 15.79 17.83
N GLU A 155 -9.83 15.06 18.75
CA GLU A 155 -9.14 15.61 19.92
C GLU A 155 -7.93 16.46 19.51
N ARG A 156 -7.27 16.09 18.41
CA ARG A 156 -6.09 16.78 17.88
C ARG A 156 -6.39 17.78 16.76
N ASN A 157 -7.66 17.99 16.40
CA ASN A 157 -8.09 18.82 15.27
C ASN A 157 -7.38 18.45 13.94
N ILE A 158 -7.16 17.15 13.71
CA ILE A 158 -6.50 16.66 12.50
C ILE A 158 -7.48 16.79 11.32
N PRO A 159 -7.10 17.40 10.20
CA PRO A 159 -7.96 17.52 9.04
C PRO A 159 -8.26 16.15 8.44
N VAL A 160 -9.46 16.02 7.87
CA VAL A 160 -9.94 14.77 7.28
C VAL A 160 -10.07 14.92 5.78
N MET A 161 -9.63 13.88 5.06
CA MET A 161 -9.87 13.70 3.64
C MET A 161 -10.82 12.52 3.44
N ASP A 162 -12.03 12.81 2.99
CA ASP A 162 -13.05 11.80 2.68
C ASP A 162 -12.83 11.24 1.27
N VAL A 163 -12.30 10.02 1.22
CA VAL A 163 -11.99 9.29 -0.02
C VAL A 163 -13.14 8.39 -0.49
N ARG A 164 -14.29 8.41 0.18
CA ARG A 164 -15.53 7.76 -0.30
C ARG A 164 -16.04 8.40 -1.58
N LYS A 165 -15.66 9.66 -1.85
CA LYS A 165 -15.91 10.32 -3.14
C LYS A 165 -15.08 9.62 -4.22
N PRO A 166 -15.71 9.04 -5.27
CA PRO A 166 -15.00 8.26 -6.28
C PRO A 166 -13.84 9.05 -6.90
N GLY A 167 -12.67 8.41 -6.98
CA GLY A 167 -11.48 8.97 -7.62
C GLY A 167 -10.73 10.05 -6.82
N ARG A 168 -11.22 10.49 -5.65
CA ARG A 168 -10.54 11.54 -4.87
C ARG A 168 -9.14 11.14 -4.43
N PHE A 169 -8.99 9.95 -3.88
CA PHE A 169 -7.68 9.43 -3.46
C PHE A 169 -6.74 9.32 -4.67
N LYS A 170 -7.23 8.76 -5.77
CA LYS A 170 -6.46 8.64 -7.02
C LYS A 170 -6.00 10.00 -7.55
N SER A 171 -6.85 11.01 -7.51
CA SER A 171 -6.49 12.37 -7.92
C SER A 171 -5.45 12.99 -6.99
N ALA A 172 -5.58 12.81 -5.67
CA ALA A 172 -4.64 13.31 -4.68
C ALA A 172 -3.25 12.66 -4.81
N VAL A 173 -3.22 11.34 -5.05
CA VAL A 173 -1.98 10.60 -5.33
C VAL A 173 -1.32 11.10 -6.62
N ARG A 174 -2.10 11.34 -7.68
CA ARG A 174 -1.59 11.87 -8.96
C ARG A 174 -1.10 13.31 -8.85
N SER A 175 -1.74 14.15 -8.04
CA SER A 175 -1.33 15.53 -7.83
C SER A 175 -0.16 15.68 -6.86
N GLY A 176 0.21 14.61 -6.15
CA GLY A 176 1.29 14.65 -5.17
C GLY A 176 0.89 15.24 -3.81
N GLU A 177 -0.39 15.56 -3.59
CA GLU A 177 -0.84 16.34 -2.43
C GLU A 177 -2.12 15.76 -1.83
N LEU A 178 -2.08 15.44 -0.54
CA LEU A 178 -3.22 14.95 0.23
C LEU A 178 -3.90 16.11 0.95
N VAL A 179 -4.90 16.71 0.31
CA VAL A 179 -5.62 17.86 0.87
C VAL A 179 -6.78 17.41 1.76
N GLY A 180 -6.67 17.70 3.05
CA GLY A 180 -7.76 17.60 4.01
C GLY A 180 -8.69 18.81 3.98
N GLY A 181 -9.86 18.69 4.62
CA GLY A 181 -10.83 19.78 4.72
C GLY A 181 -12.29 19.32 4.72
N ASP A 182 -12.54 18.01 4.67
CA ASP A 182 -13.89 17.49 4.88
C ASP A 182 -14.24 17.49 6.36
N LEU A 183 -15.54 17.56 6.63
CA LEU A 183 -16.08 17.45 7.97
C LEU A 183 -15.78 16.04 8.52
N LEU A 184 -15.19 15.99 9.70
CA LEU A 184 -15.05 14.75 10.45
C LEU A 184 -16.46 14.20 10.73
N PRO A 185 -16.80 13.00 10.26
CA PRO A 185 -18.08 12.41 10.61
C PRO A 185 -18.09 12.06 12.09
N ASP A 186 -19.25 12.24 12.73
CA ASP A 186 -19.47 11.69 14.05
C ASP A 186 -19.19 10.18 13.98
N PRO A 187 -18.38 9.62 14.92
CA PRO A 187 -18.12 8.20 14.93
C PRO A 187 -19.46 7.51 14.99
N ALA A 188 -19.77 6.74 13.96
CA ALA A 188 -21.02 6.00 13.89
C ALA A 188 -21.07 5.18 15.18
N LYS A 189 -21.94 5.59 16.12
CA LYS A 189 -22.20 4.79 17.30
C LYS A 189 -22.51 3.43 16.75
N MET A 190 -21.67 2.45 17.07
CA MET A 190 -21.94 1.06 16.74
C MET A 190 -23.15 0.62 17.57
N ASP A 191 -24.32 1.11 17.24
CA ASP A 191 -25.55 0.37 17.37
C ASP A 191 -25.48 -0.70 16.29
N ARG A 192 -24.61 -1.70 16.51
CA ARG A 192 -24.96 -3.03 16.05
C ARG A 192 -26.26 -3.33 16.81
N PRO A 193 -27.41 -3.55 16.15
CA PRO A 193 -28.53 -4.19 16.82
C PRO A 193 -28.11 -5.65 17.06
N GLY A 194 -27.29 -5.84 18.08
CA GLY A 194 -26.54 -7.05 18.32
C GLY A 194 -26.04 -7.02 19.74
N MET A 195 -26.68 -7.83 20.57
CA MET A 195 -26.35 -8.14 21.95
C MET A 195 -24.85 -7.98 22.25
N SER A 196 -24.50 -7.16 23.24
CA SER A 196 -23.09 -6.90 23.60
C SER A 196 -22.36 -8.22 23.86
N GLU A 197 -21.04 -8.30 23.67
CA GLU A 197 -20.32 -9.58 23.84
C GLU A 197 -20.52 -10.19 25.25
N ARG A 198 -20.66 -9.34 26.28
CA ARG A 198 -20.98 -9.76 27.65
C ARG A 198 -22.36 -10.40 27.74
N GLU A 199 -23.32 -9.81 27.07
CA GLU A 199 -24.70 -10.26 27.02
C GLU A 199 -24.84 -11.52 26.14
N ARG A 200 -24.11 -11.59 25.02
CA ARG A 200 -24.00 -12.80 24.18
C ARG A 200 -23.44 -13.96 24.98
N ASN A 201 -22.36 -13.72 25.73
CA ASN A 201 -21.78 -14.72 26.61
C ASN A 201 -22.72 -15.10 27.77
N ARG A 202 -23.63 -14.21 28.19
CA ARG A 202 -24.67 -14.53 29.18
C ARG A 202 -25.75 -15.42 28.56
N ALA A 203 -26.21 -15.10 27.35
CA ALA A 203 -27.19 -15.89 26.59
C ALA A 203 -26.66 -17.29 26.26
N VAL A 204 -25.42 -17.41 25.75
CA VAL A 204 -24.77 -18.70 25.47
C VAL A 204 -24.71 -19.56 26.73
N ARG A 205 -24.39 -19.00 27.90
CA ARG A 205 -24.35 -19.74 29.17
C ARG A 205 -25.74 -20.11 29.71
N ALA A 206 -26.76 -19.32 29.44
CA ALA A 206 -28.14 -19.65 29.80
C ALA A 206 -28.63 -20.83 28.95
N TRP A 207 -28.50 -20.70 27.63
CA TRP A 207 -28.81 -21.76 26.68
C TRP A 207 -28.04 -23.06 26.98
N ALA A 208 -26.75 -22.96 27.28
CA ALA A 208 -25.93 -24.12 27.63
C ALA A 208 -26.47 -24.86 28.86
N ARG A 209 -26.86 -24.13 29.92
CA ARG A 209 -27.43 -24.73 31.13
C ARG A 209 -28.81 -25.35 30.87
N GLU A 210 -29.64 -24.70 30.05
CA GLU A 210 -30.94 -25.22 29.62
C GLU A 210 -30.81 -26.52 28.80
N ASN A 211 -29.72 -26.66 28.03
CA ASN A 211 -29.41 -27.84 27.23
C ASN A 211 -28.52 -28.87 27.97
N GLY A 212 -28.32 -28.71 29.28
CA GLY A 212 -27.58 -29.68 30.11
C GLY A 212 -26.05 -29.64 30.00
N TYR A 213 -25.48 -28.62 29.34
CA TYR A 213 -24.03 -28.44 29.29
C TYR A 213 -23.48 -27.85 30.59
N ALA A 214 -22.40 -28.44 31.11
CA ALA A 214 -21.67 -27.91 32.25
C ALA A 214 -20.74 -26.76 31.80
N VAL A 215 -21.18 -25.51 32.03
CA VAL A 215 -20.38 -24.30 31.73
C VAL A 215 -20.03 -23.51 33.00
N PRO A 216 -18.79 -22.99 33.12
CA PRO A 216 -18.40 -22.13 34.22
C PRO A 216 -19.22 -20.82 34.27
N ALA A 217 -19.59 -20.39 35.48
CA ALA A 217 -20.32 -19.13 35.71
C ALA A 217 -19.52 -17.88 35.29
N LYS A 218 -18.18 -17.97 35.30
CA LYS A 218 -17.23 -16.93 34.87
C LYS A 218 -16.11 -17.56 34.04
N GLY A 219 -15.55 -16.80 33.10
CA GLY A 219 -14.42 -17.24 32.27
C GLY A 219 -14.82 -17.67 30.85
N ARG A 220 -13.88 -18.30 30.13
CA ARG A 220 -14.06 -18.69 28.72
C ARG A 220 -15.15 -19.76 28.59
N ILE A 221 -15.99 -19.61 27.57
CA ILE A 221 -17.00 -20.60 27.20
C ILE A 221 -16.34 -21.63 26.28
N PRO A 222 -16.49 -22.94 26.52
CA PRO A 222 -15.97 -23.98 25.64
C PRO A 222 -16.47 -23.80 24.20
N MET A 223 -15.59 -24.06 23.23
CA MET A 223 -15.87 -23.77 21.82
C MET A 223 -17.08 -24.52 21.27
N HIS A 224 -17.24 -25.79 21.66
CA HIS A 224 -18.38 -26.63 21.24
C HIS A 224 -19.74 -26.06 21.70
N VAL A 225 -19.80 -25.43 22.87
CA VAL A 225 -21.02 -24.78 23.38
C VAL A 225 -21.34 -23.52 22.60
N ARG A 226 -20.32 -22.73 22.23
CA ARG A 226 -20.51 -21.55 21.37
C ARG A 226 -21.04 -21.95 20.00
N HIS A 227 -20.45 -22.97 19.40
CA HIS A 227 -20.87 -23.49 18.10
C HIS A 227 -22.30 -24.06 18.14
N GLY A 228 -22.66 -24.81 19.19
CA GLY A 228 -24.02 -25.30 19.38
C GLY A 228 -25.04 -24.18 19.51
N PHE A 229 -24.71 -23.11 20.24
CA PHE A 229 -25.56 -21.92 20.34
C PHE A 229 -25.73 -21.22 18.99
N GLU A 230 -24.64 -21.04 18.24
CA GLU A 230 -24.65 -20.41 16.92
C GLU A 230 -25.50 -21.19 15.92
N LEU A 231 -25.42 -22.52 15.91
CA LEU A 231 -26.26 -23.37 15.07
C LEU A 231 -27.75 -23.25 15.46
N ALA A 232 -28.06 -23.34 16.75
CA ALA A 232 -29.45 -23.28 17.24
C ALA A 232 -30.13 -21.91 17.01
N HIS A 233 -29.35 -20.84 16.88
CA HIS A 233 -29.87 -19.47 16.70
C HIS A 233 -29.66 -18.92 15.29
N ARG A 234 -28.95 -19.63 14.40
CA ARG A 234 -28.84 -19.29 12.97
C ARG A 234 -30.22 -19.39 12.30
N ASP A 235 -30.98 -20.43 12.62
CA ASP A 235 -32.31 -20.68 12.04
C ASP A 235 -33.35 -19.60 12.43
N VAL A 236 -33.21 -19.00 13.63
CA VAL A 236 -34.09 -17.92 14.11
C VAL A 236 -33.78 -16.59 13.40
N SER A 237 -32.52 -16.37 13.01
CA SER A 237 -32.13 -15.16 12.28
C SER A 237 -32.51 -15.19 10.81
N GLU A 238 -32.50 -16.37 10.17
CA GLU A 238 -32.92 -16.54 8.77
C GLU A 238 -34.45 -16.52 8.62
N GLY A 239 -35.20 -17.05 9.61
CA GLY A 239 -36.66 -16.99 9.64
C GLY A 239 -37.25 -15.59 9.85
N LYS A 240 -36.47 -14.62 10.33
CA LYS A 240 -36.92 -13.23 10.56
C LYS A 240 -36.79 -12.33 9.32
N VAL A 241 -36.07 -12.78 8.28
CA VAL A 241 -35.93 -12.06 7.00
C VAL A 241 -37.02 -12.50 6.00
N ALA A 242 -37.61 -13.69 6.19
CA ALA A 242 -38.61 -14.24 5.27
C ALA A 242 -40.08 -13.83 5.57
N ALA A 243 -40.32 -13.01 6.61
CA ALA A 243 -41.66 -12.62 7.06
C ALA A 243 -41.88 -11.10 7.15
N ALA A 244 -41.22 -10.33 6.27
CA ALA A 244 -41.43 -8.88 6.11
C ALA A 244 -41.81 -8.56 4.66
#